data_AF-A0A7J4J766-F1
#
_entry.id   AF-A0A7J4J766-F1
#
_cell.length_a   1.000
_cell.length_b   1.000
_cell.length_c   1.000
_cell.angle_alpha   90.00
_cell.angle_beta   90.00
_cell.angle_gamma   90.00
#
_symmetry.space_group_name_H-M   'P 1'
#
loop_
_entity.id
_entity.type
_entity.pdbx_description
1 polymer ?
#
loop_
_entity_poly.entity_id
_entity_poly.type
_entity_poly.pdbx_seq_one_letter_code
_entity_poly.pdbx_strand_id
1 'polypeptide(L)'
;MIRKQLKECPECASKNIFRNAEKGETICRDCGLVIEDRMVDFGQEWREFDEDGGSRGGGRGAGIPTSQTQFDLGLGTEVGNNADIYKLGSERDRDRILRLKKWNIRISTAIERNLK
;
A
#
# COMPACT_ATOMS: atom_id res chain seq x y z
N MET A 1 -9.12 12.20 -2.84
CA MET A 1 -9.32 13.03 -4.04
C MET A 1 -10.46 12.45 -4.86
N ILE A 2 -11.61 13.12 -4.94
CA ILE A 2 -12.77 12.65 -5.70
C ILE A 2 -12.55 13.06 -7.17
N ARG A 3 -12.36 12.09 -8.07
CA ARG A 3 -12.25 12.35 -9.52
C ARG A 3 -13.55 13.00 -10.01
N LYS A 4 -13.47 14.19 -10.59
CA LYS A 4 -14.60 14.83 -11.26
C LYS A 4 -14.87 14.06 -12.55
N GLN A 5 -15.86 13.17 -12.53
CA GLN A 5 -16.33 12.46 -13.72
C GLN A 5 -16.82 13.50 -14.73
N LEU A 6 -16.06 13.74 -15.80
CA LEU A 6 -16.48 14.59 -16.92
C LEU A 6 -17.61 13.88 -17.67
N LYS A 7 -18.81 14.44 -17.60
CA LYS A 7 -20.02 13.89 -18.23
C LYS A 7 -20.28 14.43 -19.63
N GLU A 8 -19.58 15.50 -20.01
CA GLU A 8 -19.80 16.24 -21.25
C GLU A 8 -18.47 16.76 -21.82
N CYS A 9 -18.38 16.79 -23.14
CA CYS A 9 -17.24 17.35 -23.87
C CYS A 9 -17.29 18.90 -23.82
N PRO A 10 -16.18 19.58 -23.49
CA PRO A 10 -16.15 21.04 -23.43
C PRO A 10 -16.31 21.73 -24.79
N GLU A 11 -16.02 21.05 -25.90
CA GLU A 11 -16.08 21.64 -27.26
C GLU A 11 -17.45 21.45 -27.92
N CYS A 12 -18.03 20.25 -27.84
CA CYS A 12 -19.27 19.93 -28.57
C CYS A 12 -20.48 19.63 -27.67
N ALA A 13 -20.32 19.74 -26.34
CA ALA A 13 -21.33 19.38 -25.34
C ALA A 13 -21.89 17.94 -25.46
N SER A 14 -21.22 17.08 -26.22
CA SER A 14 -21.63 15.68 -26.36
C SER A 14 -21.33 14.89 -25.09
N LYS A 15 -22.21 13.92 -24.80
CA LYS A 15 -22.06 12.93 -23.72
C LYS A 15 -21.37 11.65 -24.19
N ASN A 16 -21.01 11.55 -25.48
CA ASN A 16 -20.39 10.39 -26.09
C ASN A 16 -18.88 10.36 -25.80
N ILE A 17 -18.54 10.09 -24.55
CA ILE A 17 -17.16 10.03 -24.04
C ILE A 17 -16.73 8.56 -23.97
N PHE A 18 -15.62 8.25 -24.63
CA PHE A 18 -15.01 6.93 -24.65
C PHE A 18 -13.70 6.92 -23.88
N ARG A 19 -13.51 5.90 -23.06
CA ARG A 19 -12.32 5.73 -22.22
C ARG A 19 -11.45 4.64 -22.82
N ASN A 20 -10.28 5.01 -23.34
CA ASN A 20 -9.28 4.08 -23.87
C ASN A 20 -8.32 3.69 -22.74
N ALA A 21 -8.51 2.49 -22.19
CA ALA A 21 -7.65 1.97 -21.13
C ALA A 21 -6.23 1.62 -21.61
N GLU A 22 -6.06 1.23 -22.88
CA GLU A 22 -4.75 0.83 -23.41
C GLU A 22 -3.79 2.01 -23.56
N LYS A 23 -4.32 3.18 -23.93
CA LYS A 23 -3.54 4.42 -24.06
C LYS A 23 -3.59 5.32 -22.83
N GLY A 24 -4.52 5.08 -21.92
CA GLY A 24 -4.74 5.98 -20.78
C GLY A 24 -5.41 7.31 -21.18
N GLU A 25 -6.17 7.31 -22.28
CA GLU A 25 -6.84 8.49 -22.85
C GLU A 25 -8.38 8.46 -22.68
N THR A 26 -9.00 9.62 -22.48
CA THR A 26 -10.46 9.81 -22.54
C THR A 26 -10.78 10.71 -23.73
N ILE A 27 -11.57 10.20 -24.67
CA ILE A 27 -11.78 10.79 -26.00
C ILE A 27 -13.27 11.02 -26.22
N CYS A 28 -13.66 12.17 -26.76
CA CYS A 28 -15.01 12.38 -27.28
C CYS A 28 -15.13 11.74 -28.67
N ARG A 29 -16.10 10.84 -28.87
CA ARG A 29 -16.30 10.16 -30.16
C ARG A 29 -16.91 11.04 -31.25
N ASP A 30 -17.55 12.15 -30.88
CA ASP A 30 -18.26 12.99 -31.85
C ASP A 30 -17.37 14.10 -32.44
N CYS A 31 -16.44 14.65 -31.65
CA CYS A 31 -15.50 15.68 -32.12
C CYS A 31 -14.03 15.24 -32.14
N GLY A 32 -13.70 14.07 -31.61
CA GLY A 32 -12.32 13.55 -31.57
C GLY A 32 -11.41 14.19 -30.52
N LEU A 33 -11.95 15.08 -29.66
CA LEU A 33 -11.17 15.75 -28.62
C LEU A 33 -10.69 14.76 -27.56
N VAL A 34 -9.39 14.79 -27.23
CA VAL A 34 -8.81 14.12 -26.06
C VAL A 34 -8.97 15.02 -24.84
N ILE A 35 -9.78 14.57 -23.89
CA ILE A 35 -10.17 15.32 -22.67
C ILE A 35 -9.17 15.07 -21.54
N GLU A 36 -8.67 13.84 -21.39
CA GLU A 36 -7.67 13.44 -20.40
C GLU A 36 -6.72 12.44 -21.06
N ASP A 37 -5.40 12.61 -20.91
CA ASP A 37 -4.35 11.80 -21.57
C ASP A 37 -3.43 11.09 -20.57
N ARG A 38 -3.64 11.31 -19.26
CA ARG A 38 -2.81 10.74 -18.18
C ARG A 38 -3.63 10.01 -17.16
N MET A 39 -4.44 9.06 -17.63
CA MET A 39 -5.20 8.25 -16.70
C MET A 39 -4.28 7.30 -15.94
N VAL A 40 -4.08 7.61 -14.66
CA VAL A 40 -3.52 6.66 -13.71
C VAL A 40 -4.56 5.55 -13.47
N ASP A 41 -4.14 4.31 -13.71
CA ASP A 41 -4.84 3.12 -13.25
C ASP A 41 -4.54 2.90 -11.76
N PHE A 42 -5.59 2.77 -10.97
CA PHE A 42 -5.52 2.48 -9.54
C PHE A 42 -5.97 1.05 -9.25
N GLY A 43 -6.13 0.22 -10.29
CA GLY A 43 -6.31 -1.21 -10.17
C GLY A 43 -5.19 -1.83 -9.35
N GLN A 44 -5.51 -2.93 -8.68
CA GLN A 44 -4.52 -3.70 -7.95
C GLN A 44 -3.55 -4.34 -8.94
N GLU A 45 -2.35 -3.78 -9.06
CA GLU A 45 -1.26 -4.38 -9.84
C GLU A 45 -0.62 -5.54 -9.07
N TRP A 46 -1.38 -6.62 -8.83
CA TRP A 46 -0.83 -7.82 -8.22
C TRP A 46 -0.11 -8.61 -9.31
N ARG A 47 1.17 -8.30 -9.52
CA ARG A 47 2.10 -9.20 -10.19
C ARG A 47 2.88 -9.98 -9.12
N GLU A 48 2.44 -11.20 -8.87
CA GLU A 48 3.20 -12.20 -8.13
C GLU A 48 4.18 -12.85 -9.10
N PHE A 49 5.48 -12.78 -8.80
CA PHE A 49 6.53 -13.41 -9.63
C PHE A 49 7.20 -14.60 -8.92
N ASP A 50 6.63 -15.07 -7.81
CA ASP A 50 7.21 -16.15 -7.02
C ASP A 50 6.12 -17.21 -6.77
N GLU A 51 6.28 -18.41 -7.36
CA GLU A 51 5.34 -19.55 -7.26
C GLU A 51 5.41 -20.27 -5.89
N ASP A 52 6.39 -19.94 -5.05
CA ASP A 52 6.54 -20.52 -3.72
C ASP A 52 5.72 -19.77 -2.67
N GLY A 53 4.45 -20.19 -2.54
CA GLY A 53 3.44 -19.74 -1.57
C GLY A 53 3.77 -20.01 -0.09
N GLY A 54 5.00 -19.77 0.35
CA GLY A 54 5.46 -19.93 1.74
C GLY A 54 6.02 -18.65 2.38
N SER A 55 6.28 -17.60 1.60
CA SER A 55 6.81 -16.35 2.15
C SER A 55 5.66 -15.44 2.59
N ARG A 56 5.62 -15.12 3.89
CA ARG A 56 4.73 -14.15 4.55
C ARG A 56 5.00 -12.72 4.05
N GLY A 57 4.80 -12.51 2.76
CA GLY A 57 5.08 -11.30 2.00
C GLY A 57 4.28 -11.36 0.70
N GLY A 58 2.98 -11.56 0.83
CA GLY A 58 2.06 -11.43 -0.29
C GLY A 58 2.16 -10.00 -0.84
N GLY A 59 2.76 -9.90 -2.02
CA GLY A 59 2.72 -8.73 -2.87
C GLY A 59 3.69 -7.63 -2.47
N ARG A 60 4.54 -7.25 -3.42
CA ARG A 60 5.41 -6.07 -3.44
C ARG A 60 4.56 -4.78 -3.43
N GLY A 61 3.81 -4.53 -2.36
CA GLY A 61 3.15 -3.26 -2.07
C GLY A 61 4.08 -2.39 -1.23
N ALA A 62 3.91 -1.07 -1.28
CA ALA A 62 4.67 -0.07 -0.52
C ALA A 62 4.41 -0.12 1.01
N GLY A 63 4.24 -1.30 1.58
CA GLY A 63 3.91 -1.55 2.97
C GLY A 63 2.51 -2.12 3.19
N ILE A 64 2.21 -2.37 4.46
CA ILE A 64 0.89 -2.77 4.95
C ILE A 64 -0.09 -1.61 4.75
N PRO A 65 -1.36 -1.84 4.37
CA PRO A 65 -2.35 -0.77 4.31
C PRO A 65 -2.48 -0.09 5.67
N THR A 66 -2.45 1.24 5.67
CA THR A 66 -2.61 2.00 6.91
C THR A 66 -4.03 1.84 7.44
N SER A 67 -4.18 1.56 8.74
CA SER A 67 -5.48 1.42 9.41
C SER A 67 -5.72 2.57 10.38
N GLN A 68 -6.77 3.36 10.14
CA GLN A 68 -7.14 4.50 10.97
C GLN A 68 -7.51 4.12 12.42
N THR A 69 -7.84 2.85 12.65
CA THR A 69 -8.20 2.30 13.98
C THR A 69 -6.99 2.04 14.87
N GLN A 70 -5.77 2.05 14.31
CA GLN A 70 -4.54 1.90 15.06
C GLN A 70 -3.94 3.27 15.36
N PHE A 71 -3.36 3.42 16.55
CA PHE A 71 -2.76 4.68 17.00
C PHE A 71 -1.68 5.22 16.03
N ASP A 72 -0.81 4.33 15.53
CA ASP A 72 0.24 4.68 14.56
C ASP A 72 -0.20 4.45 13.11
N LEU A 73 -1.51 4.43 12.85
CA LEU A 73 -2.07 4.15 11.52
C LEU A 73 -1.65 2.80 10.93
N GLY A 74 -1.18 1.84 11.76
CA GLY A 74 -0.65 0.56 11.28
C GLY A 74 0.77 0.60 10.71
N LEU A 75 1.51 1.69 10.96
CA LEU A 75 2.91 1.85 10.54
C LEU A 75 3.91 1.12 11.45
N GLY A 76 3.47 0.63 12.60
CA GLY A 76 4.29 -0.13 13.53
C GLY A 76 4.77 -1.45 12.92
N THR A 77 6.02 -1.82 13.20
CA THR A 77 6.61 -3.11 12.80
C THR A 77 6.90 -3.97 14.03
N GLU A 78 6.91 -5.30 13.85
CA GLU A 78 7.23 -6.25 14.91
C GLU A 78 8.61 -6.89 14.68
N VAL A 79 9.39 -7.00 15.76
CA VAL A 79 10.63 -7.79 15.75
C VAL A 79 10.30 -9.28 15.78
N GLY A 80 10.41 -9.94 14.62
CA GLY A 80 10.08 -11.36 14.44
C GLY A 80 10.90 -12.35 15.27
N ASN A 81 10.48 -13.62 15.28
CA ASN A 81 11.07 -14.69 16.10
C ASN A 81 11.83 -15.73 15.25
N ASN A 82 12.46 -15.31 14.15
CA ASN A 82 13.08 -16.25 13.22
C ASN A 82 14.25 -17.01 13.88
N ALA A 83 14.46 -18.24 13.41
CA ALA A 83 15.58 -19.10 13.80
C ALA A 83 16.96 -18.41 13.65
N ASP A 84 17.02 -17.34 12.84
CA ASP A 84 18.21 -16.51 12.65
C ASP A 84 18.68 -15.78 13.90
N ILE A 85 17.81 -15.53 14.89
CA ILE A 85 18.24 -14.96 16.18
C ILE A 85 19.25 -15.90 16.86
N TYR A 86 19.02 -17.21 16.78
CA TYR A 86 19.94 -18.20 17.34
C TYR A 86 21.20 -18.40 16.48
N LYS A 87 21.20 -17.97 15.21
CA LYS A 87 22.39 -17.94 14.34
C LYS A 87 23.31 -16.75 14.60
N LEU A 88 22.88 -15.77 15.41
CA LEU A 88 23.76 -14.68 15.84
C LEU A 88 24.89 -15.26 16.68
N GLY A 89 26.13 -15.03 16.26
CA GLY A 89 27.31 -15.71 16.80
C GLY A 89 27.63 -15.41 18.27
N SER A 90 27.13 -14.30 18.83
CA SER A 90 27.42 -13.87 20.20
C SER A 90 26.17 -13.85 21.09
N GLU A 91 26.32 -14.32 22.32
CA GLU A 91 25.29 -14.26 23.37
C GLU A 91 24.84 -12.83 23.65
N ARG A 92 25.78 -11.88 23.60
CA ARG A 92 25.51 -10.44 23.77
C ARG A 92 24.58 -9.89 22.69
N ASP A 93 24.70 -10.37 21.46
CA ASP A 93 23.88 -9.90 20.34
C ASP A 93 22.46 -10.47 20.43
N ARG A 94 22.33 -11.71 20.90
CA ARG A 94 21.02 -12.32 21.21
C ARG A 94 20.30 -11.53 22.30
N ASP A 95 20.97 -11.24 23.41
CA ASP A 95 20.41 -10.43 24.50
C ASP A 95 19.98 -9.03 24.06
N ARG A 96 20.74 -8.42 23.14
CA ARG A 96 20.38 -7.12 22.56
C ARG A 96 19.07 -7.20 21.79
N ILE A 97 18.89 -8.21 20.94
CA ILE A 97 17.66 -8.38 20.15
C ILE A 97 16.47 -8.74 21.04
N LEU A 98 16.66 -9.61 22.02
CA LEU A 98 15.60 -9.94 22.99
C LEU A 98 15.13 -8.69 23.76
N ARG A 99 16.08 -7.81 24.12
CA ARG A 99 15.76 -6.51 24.73
C ARG A 99 14.99 -5.60 23.77
N LEU A 100 15.42 -5.49 22.51
CA LEU A 100 14.71 -4.70 21.50
C LEU A 100 13.29 -5.19 21.27
N LYS A 101 13.09 -6.51 21.18
CA LYS A 101 11.77 -7.14 21.06
C LYS A 101 10.87 -6.80 22.26
N LYS A 102 11.41 -6.88 23.47
CA LYS A 102 10.67 -6.52 24.70
C LYS A 102 10.20 -5.06 24.67
N TRP A 103 11.02 -4.13 24.19
CA TRP A 103 10.63 -2.73 24.06
C TRP A 103 9.62 -2.48 22.94
N ASN A 104 9.79 -3.15 21.79
CA ASN A 104 8.88 -3.05 20.66
C ASN A 104 7.45 -3.51 21.03
N ILE A 105 7.31 -4.60 21.78
CA ILE A 105 6.00 -5.10 22.27
C ILE A 105 5.35 -4.13 23.28
N ARG A 106 6.13 -3.52 24.17
CA ARG A 106 5.62 -2.55 25.14
C ARG A 106 4.96 -1.36 24.46
N ILE A 107 5.65 -0.80 23.46
CA ILE A 107 5.17 0.36 22.70
C ILE A 107 3.92 0.03 21.87
N SER A 108 3.77 -1.21 21.40
CA SER A 108 2.66 -1.59 20.51
C SER A 108 1.32 -1.79 21.23
N THR A 109 1.31 -2.08 22.54
CA THR A 109 0.08 -2.36 23.29
C THR A 109 -0.67 -1.09 23.75
N ALA A 110 -2.00 -1.12 23.66
CA ALA A 110 -2.87 0.02 23.97
C ALA A 110 -2.94 0.40 25.47
N ILE A 111 -2.55 -0.52 26.37
CA ILE A 111 -2.62 -0.34 27.82
C ILE A 111 -1.50 0.60 28.33
N GLU A 112 -0.32 0.61 27.70
CA GLU A 112 0.81 1.46 28.11
C GLU A 112 0.82 2.85 27.43
N ARG A 113 0.00 3.07 26.39
CA ARG A 113 -0.15 4.38 25.71
C ARG A 113 -1.16 5.33 26.39
N ASN A 114 -2.03 4.81 27.27
CA ASN A 114 -3.15 5.54 27.88
C ASN A 114 -2.92 5.93 29.36
N LEU A 115 -1.68 5.92 29.86
CA LEU A 115 -1.35 6.43 31.20
C LEU A 115 -0.54 7.72 31.13
N LYS A 116 -1.22 8.79 30.72
CA LYS A 116 -1.21 10.06 31.44
C LYS A 116 -2.46 10.89 31.15
#